data_AF-A0A1W1YQC5-F1
#
_entry.id   AF-A0A1W1YQC5-F1
#
_cell.length_a   1.000
_cell.length_b   1.000
_cell.length_c   1.000
_cell.angle_alpha   90.00
_cell.angle_beta   90.00
_cell.angle_gamma   90.00
#
_symmetry.space_group_name_H-M   'P 1'
#
loop_
_entity.id
_entity.type
_entity.pdbx_description
1 polymer ?
#
loop_
_entity_poly.entity_id
_entity_poly.type
_entity_poly.pdbx_seq_one_letter_code
_entity_poly.pdbx_strand_id
1 'polypeptide(L)'
;MTNFPFTEKKFHTLSPTGKHRWIIKWLSTFYHGLTTNRVSPAECTSIAHQYTTVRKWMGFESLDFPDVMEKREWMEFISNAIHLHRMHMGLSPRDHDLLPNVRTGDKKKESVLPAFHYHMALDGLRSLFNVGGIFRTCDAGGFQGLILGNIPKGDHPTIRKTSMGTSAWMPHCTTPDLAGELLEMKKKGFSIIGIETTENSSSHAAYAWPQKAIIVLGNEEYGISSHVLRVCDAFVHIPMLGRKNSINVVSAASVIVFHIGAFFNRPG
;
A
#
# COMPACT_ATOMS: atom_id res chain seq x y z
N MET A 1 27.84 0.10 -21.43
CA MET A 1 27.87 1.31 -20.59
C MET A 1 28.06 0.85 -19.15
N THR A 2 29.29 0.72 -18.65
CA THR A 2 29.53 -0.31 -17.61
C THR A 2 30.61 -0.01 -16.57
N ASN A 3 31.21 1.20 -16.53
CA ASN A 3 32.23 1.55 -15.53
C ASN A 3 31.94 2.85 -14.77
N PHE A 4 32.52 3.00 -13.57
CA PHE A 4 32.48 4.25 -12.82
C PHE A 4 33.16 5.38 -13.61
N PRO A 5 32.54 6.57 -13.76
CA PRO A 5 32.98 7.56 -14.75
C PRO A 5 34.21 8.38 -14.33
N PHE A 6 34.78 8.15 -13.14
CA PHE A 6 35.90 8.92 -12.61
C PHE A 6 37.12 8.04 -12.32
N THR A 7 38.31 8.61 -12.57
CA THR A 7 39.55 8.15 -11.96
C THR A 7 39.65 8.66 -10.52
N GLU A 8 40.44 8.01 -9.68
CA GLU A 8 40.65 8.41 -8.28
C GLU A 8 41.01 9.91 -8.16
N LYS A 9 42.00 10.36 -8.93
CA LYS A 9 42.43 11.77 -8.96
C LYS A 9 41.28 12.74 -9.28
N LYS A 10 40.45 12.44 -10.27
CA LYS A 10 39.28 13.27 -10.63
C LYS A 10 38.14 13.15 -9.63
N PHE A 11 38.00 12.02 -8.98
CA PHE A 11 36.99 11.81 -7.94
C PHE A 11 37.30 12.65 -6.69
N HIS A 12 38.57 12.76 -6.30
CA HIS A 12 39.00 13.57 -5.17
C HIS A 12 38.78 15.08 -5.35
N THR A 13 38.69 15.58 -6.59
CA THR A 13 38.37 17.00 -6.85
C THR A 13 36.90 17.35 -6.66
N LEU A 14 36.01 16.36 -6.51
CA LEU A 14 34.58 16.60 -6.26
C LEU A 14 34.33 17.03 -4.81
N SER A 15 33.29 17.84 -4.60
CA SER A 15 32.82 18.16 -3.25
C SER A 15 32.34 16.89 -2.51
N PRO A 16 32.37 16.87 -1.17
CA PRO A 16 31.91 15.71 -0.38
C PRO A 16 30.51 15.23 -0.80
N THR A 17 29.54 16.15 -0.89
CA THR A 17 28.18 15.84 -1.37
C THR A 17 28.14 15.43 -2.84
N GLY A 18 29.01 16.01 -3.67
CA GLY A 18 29.14 15.67 -5.09
C GLY A 18 29.60 14.23 -5.33
N LYS A 19 30.52 13.72 -4.50
CA LYS A 19 30.98 12.32 -4.53
C LYS A 19 29.81 11.35 -4.33
N HIS A 20 29.04 11.53 -3.25
CA HIS A 20 27.85 10.71 -2.96
C HIS A 20 26.81 10.78 -4.07
N ARG A 21 26.52 11.98 -4.60
CA ARG A 21 25.52 12.17 -5.67
C ARG A 21 25.88 11.41 -6.95
N TRP A 22 27.15 11.40 -7.33
CA TRP A 22 27.62 10.67 -8.50
C TRP A 22 27.54 9.16 -8.33
N ILE A 23 27.90 8.65 -7.14
CA ILE A 23 27.78 7.22 -6.82
C ILE A 23 26.31 6.79 -6.88
N ILE A 24 25.40 7.55 -6.28
CA ILE A 24 23.96 7.27 -6.32
C ILE A 24 23.47 7.19 -7.77
N LYS A 25 23.83 8.19 -8.61
CA LYS A 25 23.41 8.24 -10.02
C LYS A 25 23.91 7.02 -10.80
N TRP A 26 25.17 6.64 -10.57
CA TRP A 26 25.81 5.49 -11.21
C TRP A 26 25.14 4.18 -10.80
N LEU A 27 25.03 3.91 -9.49
CA LEU A 27 24.38 2.71 -8.96
C LEU A 27 22.90 2.61 -9.38
N SER A 28 22.18 3.74 -9.43
CA SER A 28 20.78 3.79 -9.85
C SER A 28 20.59 3.36 -11.31
N THR A 29 21.59 3.59 -12.18
CA THR A 29 21.54 3.15 -13.58
C THR A 29 21.60 1.63 -13.68
N PHE A 30 22.44 0.97 -12.87
CA PHE A 30 22.51 -0.50 -12.83
C PHE A 30 21.32 -1.12 -12.15
N TYR A 31 20.84 -0.53 -11.05
CA TYR A 31 19.60 -0.96 -10.42
C TYR A 31 18.44 -0.94 -11.42
N HIS A 32 18.29 0.14 -12.19
CA HIS A 32 17.30 0.21 -13.26
C HIS A 32 17.56 -0.81 -14.38
N GLY A 33 18.83 -1.04 -14.74
CA GLY A 33 19.22 -2.07 -15.71
C GLY A 33 18.83 -3.49 -15.29
N LEU A 34 19.09 -3.87 -14.03
CA LEU A 34 18.70 -5.17 -13.46
C LEU A 34 17.19 -5.35 -13.47
N THR A 35 16.46 -4.32 -13.06
CA THR A 35 15.00 -4.40 -12.93
C THR A 35 14.29 -4.48 -14.27
N THR A 36 14.89 -3.92 -15.32
CA THR A 36 14.42 -4.00 -16.71
C THR A 36 15.03 -5.15 -17.51
N ASN A 37 15.78 -6.07 -16.88
CA ASN A 37 16.50 -7.18 -17.54
C ASN A 37 17.49 -6.73 -18.63
N ARG A 38 17.98 -5.48 -18.56
CA ARG A 38 19.01 -4.94 -19.48
C ARG A 38 20.44 -5.21 -19.01
N VAL A 39 20.60 -5.62 -17.75
CA VAL A 39 21.89 -5.99 -17.13
C VAL A 39 21.72 -7.36 -16.51
N SER A 40 22.66 -8.26 -16.79
CA SER A 40 22.70 -9.61 -16.21
C SER A 40 23.40 -9.63 -14.85
N PRO A 41 23.09 -10.59 -13.96
CA PRO A 41 23.80 -10.77 -12.69
C PRO A 41 25.33 -10.92 -12.83
N ALA A 42 25.80 -11.53 -13.92
CA ALA A 42 27.24 -11.70 -14.18
C ALA A 42 27.96 -10.36 -14.40
N GLU A 43 27.26 -9.34 -14.91
CA GLU A 43 27.82 -7.99 -15.06
C GLU A 43 27.89 -7.24 -13.72
N CYS A 44 27.12 -7.65 -12.71
CA CYS A 44 27.09 -7.02 -11.40
C CYS A 44 28.33 -7.27 -10.55
N THR A 45 28.99 -8.41 -10.74
CA THR A 45 30.26 -8.71 -10.06
C THR A 45 31.31 -7.64 -10.37
N SER A 46 31.45 -7.22 -11.63
CA SER A 46 32.37 -6.14 -12.02
C SER A 46 32.02 -4.81 -11.36
N ILE A 47 30.73 -4.50 -11.25
CA ILE A 47 30.24 -3.27 -10.63
C ILE A 47 30.51 -3.26 -9.12
N ALA A 48 30.34 -4.39 -8.45
CA ALA A 48 30.61 -4.53 -7.03
C ALA A 48 32.11 -4.37 -6.69
N HIS A 49 32.99 -4.91 -7.54
CA HIS A 49 34.43 -4.68 -7.44
C HIS A 49 34.77 -3.19 -7.62
N GLN A 50 34.21 -2.55 -8.65
CA GLN A 50 34.40 -1.11 -8.86
C GLN A 50 33.85 -0.28 -7.70
N TYR A 51 32.69 -0.66 -7.16
CA TYR A 51 32.10 0.02 -6.02
C TYR A 51 32.99 -0.11 -4.77
N THR A 52 33.59 -1.28 -4.54
CA THR A 52 34.56 -1.49 -3.47
C THR A 52 35.78 -0.59 -3.61
N THR A 53 36.29 -0.41 -4.83
CA THR A 53 37.37 0.56 -5.11
C THR A 53 36.94 1.99 -4.80
N VAL A 54 35.76 2.41 -5.25
CA VAL A 54 35.25 3.76 -5.00
C VAL A 54 34.97 3.99 -3.50
N ARG A 55 34.52 2.98 -2.77
CA ARG A 55 34.36 3.03 -1.30
C ARG A 55 35.68 3.27 -0.59
N LYS A 56 36.77 2.64 -1.05
CA LYS A 56 38.13 2.90 -0.52
C LYS A 56 38.55 4.35 -0.74
N TRP A 57 38.28 4.95 -1.92
CA TRP A 57 38.53 6.39 -2.16
C TRP A 57 37.75 7.33 -1.23
N MET A 58 36.63 6.83 -0.67
CA MET A 58 35.81 7.54 0.30
C MET A 58 36.22 7.30 1.75
N GLY A 59 37.17 6.41 2.01
CA GLY A 59 37.55 6.01 3.38
C GLY A 59 36.56 5.06 4.04
N PHE A 60 35.69 4.40 3.29
CA PHE A 60 34.85 3.33 3.81
C PHE A 60 35.61 1.99 3.88
N GLU A 61 35.22 1.15 4.83
CA GLU A 61 35.73 -0.23 4.93
C GLU A 61 35.49 -1.00 3.62
N SER A 62 36.30 -2.01 3.33
CA SER A 62 36.03 -2.91 2.21
C SER A 62 34.70 -3.64 2.40
N LEU A 63 33.99 -3.91 1.31
CA LEU A 63 32.82 -4.78 1.32
C LEU A 63 33.27 -6.09 0.71
N ASP A 64 33.13 -7.17 1.46
CA ASP A 64 33.20 -8.51 0.91
C ASP A 64 31.82 -8.88 0.39
N PHE A 65 31.75 -9.41 -0.83
CA PHE A 65 30.52 -9.91 -1.42
C PHE A 65 30.81 -11.25 -2.10
N PRO A 66 29.85 -12.19 -2.11
CA PRO A 66 30.04 -13.48 -2.78
C PRO A 66 30.30 -13.32 -4.28
N ASP A 67 31.13 -14.19 -4.86
CA ASP A 67 31.45 -14.16 -6.30
C ASP A 67 30.23 -14.41 -7.18
N VAL A 68 29.23 -15.13 -6.66
CA VAL A 68 27.96 -15.45 -7.32
C VAL A 68 26.81 -15.03 -6.42
N MET A 69 25.99 -14.10 -6.92
CA MET A 69 24.76 -13.66 -6.27
C MET A 69 23.60 -13.75 -7.25
N GLU A 70 22.44 -14.14 -6.75
CA GLU A 70 21.19 -14.14 -7.50
C GLU A 70 20.77 -12.70 -7.84
N LYS A 71 19.94 -12.55 -8.88
CA LYS A 71 19.46 -11.23 -9.33
C LYS A 71 18.88 -10.39 -8.18
N ARG A 72 18.13 -11.02 -7.28
CA ARG A 72 17.51 -10.36 -6.12
C ARG A 72 18.56 -9.83 -5.16
N GLU A 73 19.55 -10.64 -4.82
CA GLU A 73 20.62 -10.28 -3.90
C GLU A 73 21.44 -9.11 -4.47
N TRP A 74 21.66 -9.08 -5.79
CA TRP A 74 22.27 -7.92 -6.45
C TRP A 74 21.44 -6.64 -6.34
N MET A 75 20.11 -6.75 -6.51
CA MET A 75 19.23 -5.60 -6.31
C MET A 75 19.27 -5.11 -4.86
N GLU A 76 19.29 -6.02 -3.88
CA GLU A 76 19.40 -5.69 -2.45
C GLU A 76 20.73 -4.99 -2.14
N PHE A 77 21.85 -5.52 -2.65
CA PHE A 77 23.18 -4.92 -2.50
C PHE A 77 23.22 -3.49 -3.05
N ILE A 78 22.78 -3.28 -4.30
CA ILE A 78 22.83 -1.97 -4.95
C ILE A 78 21.87 -0.97 -4.27
N SER A 79 20.68 -1.43 -3.86
CA SER A 79 19.71 -0.65 -3.09
C SER A 79 20.31 -0.16 -1.77
N ASN A 80 20.92 -1.04 -0.99
CA ASN A 80 21.56 -0.71 0.28
C ASN A 80 22.74 0.26 0.09
N ALA A 81 23.54 0.07 -0.96
CA ALA A 81 24.62 0.99 -1.31
C ALA A 81 24.10 2.41 -1.63
N ILE A 82 23.04 2.52 -2.45
CA ILE A 82 22.39 3.81 -2.75
C ILE A 82 21.90 4.47 -1.45
N HIS A 83 21.25 3.71 -0.58
CA HIS A 83 20.75 4.19 0.71
C HIS A 83 21.88 4.76 1.59
N LEU A 84 22.99 4.04 1.73
CA LEU A 84 24.15 4.49 2.49
C LEU A 84 24.63 5.88 2.04
N HIS A 85 24.77 6.09 0.73
CA HIS A 85 25.24 7.37 0.22
C HIS A 85 24.21 8.50 0.35
N ARG A 86 22.90 8.18 0.35
CA ARG A 86 21.84 9.17 0.62
C ARG A 86 21.88 9.65 2.07
N MET A 87 22.07 8.72 3.02
CA MET A 87 22.18 9.04 4.45
C MET A 87 23.37 9.98 4.73
N HIS A 88 24.52 9.76 4.09
CA HIS A 88 25.68 10.66 4.19
C HIS A 88 25.44 12.06 3.60
N MET A 89 24.40 12.23 2.78
CA MET A 89 23.97 13.54 2.28
C MET A 89 22.87 14.18 3.16
N GLY A 90 22.50 13.56 4.28
CA GLY A 90 21.39 13.99 5.13
C GLY A 90 20.01 13.78 4.48
N LEU A 91 19.91 12.94 3.45
CA LEU A 91 18.66 12.65 2.76
C LEU A 91 17.98 11.41 3.36
N SER A 92 16.69 11.51 3.66
CA SER A 92 15.90 10.36 4.10
C SER A 92 15.79 9.28 3.01
N PRO A 93 15.61 8.00 3.41
CA PRO A 93 15.30 6.91 2.49
C PRO A 93 13.99 7.18 1.74
N ARG A 94 13.89 6.77 0.48
CA ARG A 94 12.63 6.79 -0.27
C ARG A 94 12.15 5.36 -0.48
N ASP A 95 10.84 5.13 -0.46
CA ASP A 95 10.25 3.78 -0.56
C ASP A 95 10.64 3.04 -1.84
N HIS A 96 10.81 3.73 -2.98
CA HIS A 96 11.24 3.10 -4.24
C HIS A 96 12.74 2.74 -4.27
N ASP A 97 13.52 3.19 -3.28
CA ASP A 97 14.93 2.83 -3.12
C ASP A 97 15.07 1.48 -2.38
N LEU A 98 13.98 0.85 -1.93
CA LEU A 98 13.90 -0.49 -1.35
C LEU A 98 13.27 -1.44 -2.40
N LEU A 99 14.01 -2.44 -2.87
CA LEU A 99 13.63 -3.52 -3.82
C LEU A 99 12.37 -3.29 -4.69
N PRO A 100 12.48 -3.15 -6.03
CA PRO A 100 11.30 -3.03 -6.86
C PRO A 100 10.83 -4.46 -7.19
N ASN A 101 9.66 -4.79 -6.66
CA ASN A 101 8.86 -5.99 -6.93
C ASN A 101 9.07 -7.15 -5.95
N VAL A 102 8.31 -7.10 -4.86
CA VAL A 102 7.76 -8.28 -4.20
C VAL A 102 6.74 -8.92 -5.16
N ARG A 103 6.86 -10.23 -5.39
CA ARG A 103 6.00 -11.11 -6.23
C ARG A 103 4.67 -10.48 -6.71
N THR A 104 4.60 -10.16 -8.01
CA THR A 104 3.37 -9.81 -8.72
C THR A 104 2.73 -11.07 -9.32
N GLY A 105 2.20 -11.93 -8.46
CA GLY A 105 1.33 -13.01 -8.88
C GLY A 105 0.01 -12.86 -8.16
N ASP A 106 -0.90 -12.04 -8.68
CA ASP A 106 -2.30 -12.11 -8.28
C ASP A 106 -2.78 -13.54 -8.55
N LYS A 107 -3.63 -14.09 -7.67
CA LYS A 107 -4.22 -15.41 -7.91
C LYS A 107 -4.91 -15.39 -9.28
N LYS A 108 -4.69 -16.43 -10.10
CA LYS A 108 -5.33 -16.54 -11.43
C LYS A 108 -6.84 -16.37 -11.29
N LYS A 109 -7.43 -15.74 -12.31
CA LYS A 109 -8.84 -15.33 -12.49
C LYS A 109 -9.87 -16.47 -12.46
N GLU A 110 -9.58 -17.61 -11.83
CA GLU A 110 -10.65 -18.51 -11.41
C GLU A 110 -11.50 -17.75 -10.41
N SER A 111 -12.77 -17.54 -10.77
CA SER A 111 -13.72 -16.61 -10.16
C SER A 111 -13.47 -16.42 -8.66
N VAL A 112 -12.85 -15.30 -8.28
CA VAL A 112 -12.92 -14.81 -6.91
C VAL A 112 -14.36 -14.39 -6.71
N LEU A 113 -15.23 -15.38 -6.47
CA LEU A 113 -16.61 -15.13 -6.12
C LEU A 113 -16.57 -14.47 -4.75
N PRO A 114 -17.32 -13.37 -4.57
CA PRO A 114 -17.40 -12.74 -3.28
C PRO A 114 -17.87 -13.78 -2.26
N ALA A 115 -17.09 -13.94 -1.19
CA ALA A 115 -17.37 -14.92 -0.15
C ALA A 115 -18.55 -14.49 0.73
N PHE A 116 -18.82 -13.18 0.80
CA PHE A 116 -19.82 -12.60 1.70
C PHE A 116 -20.73 -11.62 0.97
N HIS A 117 -22.00 -11.53 1.38
CA HIS A 117 -22.95 -10.53 0.87
C HIS A 117 -22.72 -9.15 1.50
N TYR A 118 -21.48 -8.68 1.44
CA TYR A 118 -21.01 -7.48 2.11
C TYR A 118 -20.47 -6.47 1.11
N HIS A 119 -20.89 -5.21 1.23
CA HIS A 119 -20.31 -4.10 0.48
C HIS A 119 -19.67 -3.10 1.44
N MET A 120 -18.77 -2.28 0.90
CA MET A 120 -18.13 -1.18 1.62
C MET A 120 -18.57 0.16 1.03
N ALA A 121 -19.22 1.00 1.83
CA ALA A 121 -19.60 2.36 1.50
C ALA A 121 -18.59 3.35 2.09
N LEU A 122 -18.06 4.24 1.26
CA LEU A 122 -17.08 5.25 1.65
C LEU A 122 -17.75 6.62 1.59
N ASP A 123 -17.87 7.26 2.76
CA ASP A 123 -18.55 8.55 2.90
C ASP A 123 -17.55 9.70 2.85
N GLY A 124 -17.29 10.21 1.64
CA GLY A 124 -16.51 11.42 1.42
C GLY A 124 -15.04 11.33 1.87
N LEU A 125 -14.39 10.16 1.74
CA LEU A 125 -12.97 10.01 2.05
C LEU A 125 -12.10 11.02 1.28
N ARG A 126 -11.25 11.72 2.01
CA ARG A 126 -10.36 12.76 1.46
C ARG A 126 -9.17 12.15 0.72
N SER A 127 -8.60 11.06 1.24
CA SER A 127 -7.39 10.44 0.69
C SER A 127 -7.72 9.39 -0.36
N LEU A 128 -7.42 9.69 -1.63
CA LEU A 128 -7.53 8.70 -2.72
C LEU A 128 -6.54 7.53 -2.57
N PHE A 129 -5.48 7.70 -1.77
CA PHE A 129 -4.60 6.61 -1.37
C PHE A 129 -5.33 5.63 -0.45
N ASN A 130 -6.10 6.14 0.52
CA ASN A 130 -6.92 5.31 1.40
C ASN A 130 -8.01 4.57 0.62
N VAL A 131 -8.67 5.25 -0.32
CA VAL A 131 -9.68 4.63 -1.20
C VAL A 131 -9.10 3.42 -1.94
N GLY A 132 -7.95 3.55 -2.60
CA GLY A 132 -7.32 2.42 -3.29
C GLY A 132 -6.84 1.31 -2.34
N GLY A 133 -6.37 1.66 -1.14
CA GLY A 133 -6.07 0.68 -0.09
C GLY A 133 -7.30 -0.12 0.36
N ILE A 134 -8.46 0.53 0.44
CA ILE A 134 -9.73 -0.12 0.81
C ILE A 134 -10.23 -1.02 -0.32
N PHE A 135 -10.08 -0.63 -1.60
CA PHE A 135 -10.33 -1.53 -2.73
C PHE A 135 -9.58 -2.85 -2.57
N ARG A 136 -8.26 -2.78 -2.32
CA ARG A 136 -7.43 -3.98 -2.10
C ARG A 136 -7.87 -4.79 -0.89
N THR A 137 -8.22 -4.12 0.19
CA THR A 137 -8.64 -4.76 1.44
C THR A 137 -9.94 -5.53 1.23
N CYS A 138 -10.93 -4.91 0.58
CA CYS A 138 -12.23 -5.51 0.32
C CYS A 138 -12.12 -6.69 -0.64
N ASP A 139 -11.32 -6.58 -1.71
CA ASP A 139 -11.03 -7.67 -2.64
C ASP A 139 -10.38 -8.87 -1.91
N ALA A 140 -9.33 -8.60 -1.13
CA ALA A 140 -8.63 -9.63 -0.36
C ALA A 140 -9.52 -10.31 0.69
N GLY A 141 -10.50 -9.58 1.24
CA GLY A 141 -11.46 -10.07 2.23
C GLY A 141 -12.75 -10.66 1.65
N GLY A 142 -12.91 -10.69 0.32
CA GLY A 142 -14.08 -11.31 -0.33
C GLY A 142 -15.37 -10.50 -0.25
N PHE A 143 -15.29 -9.17 -0.10
CA PHE A 143 -16.45 -8.28 -0.22
C PHE A 143 -16.95 -8.21 -1.67
N GLN A 144 -18.24 -7.95 -1.86
CA GLN A 144 -18.91 -7.89 -3.17
C GLN A 144 -18.56 -6.66 -3.99
N GLY A 145 -18.35 -5.52 -3.32
CA GLY A 145 -18.09 -4.28 -4.02
C GLY A 145 -18.09 -3.07 -3.12
N LEU A 146 -17.88 -1.90 -3.76
CA LEU A 146 -17.78 -0.61 -3.08
C LEU A 146 -18.86 0.37 -3.57
N ILE A 147 -19.33 1.22 -2.66
CA ILE A 147 -20.17 2.39 -2.95
C ILE A 147 -19.38 3.64 -2.57
N LEU A 148 -19.06 4.47 -3.56
CA LEU A 148 -18.21 5.65 -3.39
C LEU A 148 -19.08 6.91 -3.29
N GLY A 149 -19.29 7.41 -2.07
CA GLY A 149 -20.07 8.63 -1.81
C GLY A 149 -19.19 9.88 -1.90
N ASN A 150 -19.47 10.78 -2.83
CA ASN A 150 -18.71 12.03 -3.03
C ASN A 150 -17.19 11.82 -3.24
N ILE A 151 -16.81 10.69 -3.84
CA ILE A 151 -15.42 10.31 -4.14
C ILE A 151 -15.31 10.05 -5.65
N PRO A 152 -14.20 10.38 -6.31
CA PRO A 152 -13.97 10.03 -7.71
C PRO A 152 -14.15 8.53 -8.00
N LYS A 153 -14.50 8.20 -9.25
CA LYS A 153 -14.65 6.82 -9.72
C LYS A 153 -13.34 6.02 -9.58
N GLY A 154 -13.46 4.68 -9.55
CA GLY A 154 -12.33 3.78 -9.34
C GLY A 154 -11.25 3.80 -10.44
N ASP A 155 -11.55 4.39 -11.60
CA ASP A 155 -10.63 4.59 -12.71
C ASP A 155 -9.73 5.84 -12.55
N HIS A 156 -9.96 6.66 -11.52
CA HIS A 156 -9.12 7.80 -11.21
C HIS A 156 -7.63 7.37 -11.08
N PRO A 157 -6.66 8.08 -11.70
CA PRO A 157 -5.26 7.62 -11.78
C PRO A 157 -4.62 7.31 -10.42
N THR A 158 -4.95 8.10 -9.39
CA THR A 158 -4.45 7.86 -8.03
C THR A 158 -5.04 6.59 -7.44
N ILE A 159 -6.36 6.36 -7.57
CA ILE A 159 -7.03 5.16 -7.06
C ILE A 159 -6.50 3.92 -7.79
N ARG A 160 -6.40 3.95 -9.12
CA ARG A 160 -5.84 2.85 -9.91
C ARG A 160 -4.42 2.47 -9.49
N LYS A 161 -3.59 3.47 -9.21
CA LYS A 161 -2.20 3.25 -8.76
C LYS A 161 -2.15 2.60 -7.38
N THR A 162 -2.97 3.08 -6.44
CA THR A 162 -2.94 2.65 -5.04
C THR A 162 -3.70 1.35 -4.79
N SER A 163 -4.70 1.06 -5.63
CA SER A 163 -5.45 -0.20 -5.64
C SER A 163 -4.66 -1.36 -6.26
N MET A 164 -3.49 -1.10 -6.86
CA MET A 164 -2.70 -2.13 -7.56
C MET A 164 -3.54 -2.94 -8.57
N GLY A 165 -4.49 -2.29 -9.26
CA GLY A 165 -5.34 -2.93 -10.25
C GLY A 165 -6.71 -3.39 -9.74
N THR A 166 -6.92 -3.59 -8.43
CA THR A 166 -8.21 -4.10 -7.90
C THR A 166 -9.42 -3.28 -8.30
N SER A 167 -9.27 -1.96 -8.40
CA SER A 167 -10.37 -1.09 -8.84
C SER A 167 -10.83 -1.34 -10.29
N ALA A 168 -10.08 -2.11 -11.09
CA ALA A 168 -10.46 -2.46 -12.46
C ALA A 168 -11.41 -3.66 -12.56
N TRP A 169 -11.47 -4.53 -11.54
CA TRP A 169 -12.34 -5.72 -11.56
C TRP A 169 -13.35 -5.76 -10.42
N MET A 170 -13.07 -5.12 -9.29
CA MET A 170 -13.99 -5.10 -8.17
C MET A 170 -15.23 -4.26 -8.51
N PRO A 171 -16.46 -4.81 -8.40
CA PRO A 171 -17.69 -4.06 -8.63
C PRO A 171 -17.75 -2.81 -7.75
N HIS A 172 -18.10 -1.67 -8.35
CA HIS A 172 -18.29 -0.43 -7.59
C HIS A 172 -19.19 0.56 -8.32
N CYS A 173 -19.82 1.44 -7.55
CA CYS A 173 -20.54 2.61 -8.07
C CYS A 173 -20.11 3.89 -7.36
N THR A 174 -20.36 5.04 -7.99
CA THR A 174 -20.12 6.36 -7.41
C THR A 174 -21.44 7.12 -7.36
N THR A 175 -21.72 7.75 -6.23
CA THR A 175 -22.95 8.53 -6.01
C THR A 175 -22.64 9.86 -5.31
N PRO A 176 -23.31 10.97 -5.68
CA PRO A 176 -23.28 12.20 -4.90
C PRO A 176 -24.19 12.13 -3.65
N ASP A 177 -25.18 11.23 -3.64
CA ASP A 177 -26.11 11.01 -2.53
C ASP A 177 -25.94 9.60 -1.97
N LEU A 178 -25.01 9.46 -1.03
CA LEU A 178 -24.74 8.18 -0.38
C LEU A 178 -25.91 7.74 0.50
N ALA A 179 -26.56 8.66 1.21
CA ALA A 179 -27.66 8.32 2.10
C ALA A 179 -28.85 7.75 1.31
N GLY A 180 -29.20 8.36 0.17
CA GLY A 180 -30.22 7.86 -0.74
C GLY A 180 -29.89 6.45 -1.28
N GLU A 181 -28.66 6.24 -1.74
CA GLU A 181 -28.23 4.92 -2.23
C GLU A 181 -28.32 3.85 -1.12
N LEU A 182 -27.88 4.17 0.10
CA LEU A 182 -27.97 3.24 1.23
C LEU A 182 -29.43 2.90 1.57
N LEU A 183 -30.36 3.85 1.49
CA LEU A 183 -31.79 3.59 1.67
C LEU A 183 -32.35 2.63 0.60
N GLU A 184 -31.94 2.77 -0.66
CA GLU A 184 -32.32 1.81 -1.71
C GLU A 184 -31.73 0.42 -1.46
N MET A 185 -30.53 0.34 -0.92
CA MET A 185 -29.92 -0.94 -0.54
C MET A 185 -30.62 -1.60 0.65
N LYS A 186 -31.15 -0.80 1.61
CA LYS A 186 -32.00 -1.33 2.69
C LYS A 186 -33.25 -2.01 2.15
N LYS A 187 -33.91 -1.42 1.14
CA LYS A 187 -35.06 -2.05 0.46
C LYS A 187 -34.71 -3.40 -0.17
N LYS A 188 -33.44 -3.60 -0.53
CA LYS A 188 -32.89 -4.86 -1.07
C LYS A 188 -32.41 -5.83 0.03
N GLY A 189 -32.73 -5.56 1.30
CA GLY A 189 -32.43 -6.41 2.45
C GLY A 189 -31.00 -6.33 2.97
N PHE A 190 -30.27 -5.25 2.70
CA PHE A 190 -28.97 -5.00 3.34
C PHE A 190 -29.15 -4.24 4.66
N SER A 191 -28.48 -4.70 5.72
CA SER A 191 -28.29 -3.90 6.94
C SER A 191 -27.16 -2.89 6.75
N ILE A 192 -27.36 -1.64 7.18
CA ILE A 192 -26.36 -0.57 7.05
C ILE A 192 -25.65 -0.40 8.40
N ILE A 193 -24.35 -0.63 8.44
CA ILE A 193 -23.56 -0.63 9.67
C ILE A 193 -22.48 0.43 9.56
N GLY A 194 -22.56 1.48 10.39
CA GLY A 194 -21.53 2.51 10.48
C GLY A 194 -20.37 2.05 11.37
N ILE A 195 -19.15 2.12 10.86
CA ILE A 195 -17.97 1.94 11.72
C ILE A 195 -17.58 3.29 12.28
N GLU A 196 -18.08 3.57 13.48
CA GLU A 196 -17.93 4.87 14.12
C GLU A 196 -18.00 4.70 15.65
N THR A 197 -17.25 5.54 16.37
CA THR A 197 -17.29 5.56 17.82
C THR A 197 -18.43 6.46 18.28
N THR A 198 -19.60 5.86 18.55
CA THR A 198 -20.77 6.56 19.10
C THR A 198 -21.12 6.00 20.48
N GLU A 199 -21.87 6.75 21.30
CA GLU A 199 -22.29 6.30 22.64
C GLU A 199 -23.05 4.96 22.62
N ASN A 200 -23.81 4.71 21.54
CA ASN A 200 -24.60 3.49 21.36
C ASN A 200 -23.89 2.45 20.46
N SER A 201 -22.59 2.61 20.20
CA SER A 201 -21.85 1.68 19.34
C SER A 201 -21.48 0.39 20.09
N SER A 202 -21.57 -0.74 19.41
CA SER A 202 -21.12 -2.03 19.93
C SER A 202 -19.68 -2.33 19.51
N SER A 203 -18.91 -3.03 20.34
CA SER A 203 -17.60 -3.53 19.93
C SER A 203 -17.76 -4.50 18.75
N HIS A 204 -16.92 -4.37 17.71
CA HIS A 204 -16.93 -5.25 16.53
C HIS A 204 -16.85 -6.74 16.89
N ALA A 205 -16.19 -7.08 17.99
CA ALA A 205 -16.01 -8.45 18.45
C ALA A 205 -17.27 -9.03 19.14
N ALA A 206 -18.15 -8.19 19.66
CA ALA A 206 -19.39 -8.59 20.34
C ALA A 206 -20.63 -8.35 19.49
N TYR A 207 -20.49 -7.65 18.36
CA TYR A 207 -21.59 -7.34 17.46
C TYR A 207 -22.07 -8.59 16.71
N ALA A 208 -23.39 -8.80 16.66
CA ALA A 208 -24.01 -9.87 15.90
C ALA A 208 -24.08 -9.49 14.42
N TRP A 209 -23.06 -9.86 13.65
CA TRP A 209 -22.94 -9.54 12.24
C TRP A 209 -24.06 -10.20 11.40
N PRO A 210 -24.86 -9.43 10.62
CA PRO A 210 -25.93 -9.99 9.79
C PRO A 210 -25.38 -10.70 8.55
N GLN A 211 -26.16 -11.57 7.91
CA GLN A 211 -25.69 -12.30 6.72
C GLN A 211 -25.41 -11.40 5.50
N LYS A 212 -26.04 -10.21 5.46
CA LYS A 212 -25.97 -9.29 4.33
C LYS A 212 -25.93 -7.85 4.82
N ALA A 213 -24.83 -7.14 4.56
CA ALA A 213 -24.61 -5.80 5.10
C ALA A 213 -23.88 -4.84 4.15
N ILE A 214 -23.99 -3.56 4.45
CA ILE A 214 -23.12 -2.51 3.92
C ILE A 214 -22.39 -1.88 5.10
N ILE A 215 -21.06 -1.95 5.05
CA ILE A 215 -20.19 -1.33 6.03
C ILE A 215 -19.89 0.10 5.59
N VAL A 216 -20.15 1.08 6.45
CA VAL A 216 -19.90 2.49 6.14
C VAL A 216 -18.64 2.96 6.87
N LEU A 217 -17.71 3.56 6.13
CA LEU A 217 -16.55 4.26 6.66
C LEU A 217 -16.65 5.75 6.34
N GLY A 218 -16.38 6.57 7.35
CA GLY A 218 -16.45 8.03 7.26
C GLY A 218 -15.14 8.69 6.85
N ASN A 219 -15.23 10.00 6.61
CA ASN A 219 -14.12 10.89 6.34
C ASN A 219 -13.07 10.85 7.46
N GLU A 220 -11.79 10.97 7.12
CA GLU A 220 -10.69 10.86 8.07
C GLU A 220 -10.67 11.95 9.17
N GLU A 221 -11.26 13.11 8.89
CA GLU A 221 -11.35 14.23 9.83
C GLU A 221 -12.73 14.33 10.48
N TYR A 222 -13.80 14.11 9.71
CA TYR A 222 -15.17 14.38 10.15
C TYR A 222 -15.97 13.12 10.54
N GLY A 223 -15.43 11.93 10.32
CA GLY A 223 -16.16 10.68 10.51
C GLY A 223 -17.30 10.54 9.51
N ILE A 224 -18.32 9.76 9.88
CA ILE A 224 -19.51 9.55 9.03
C ILE A 224 -20.40 10.81 9.05
N SER A 225 -20.84 11.26 7.88
CA SER A 225 -21.70 12.44 7.75
C SER A 225 -23.05 12.24 8.44
N SER A 226 -23.64 13.33 8.93
CA SER A 226 -24.91 13.28 9.67
C SER A 226 -26.07 12.66 8.87
N HIS A 227 -26.09 12.84 7.55
CA HIS A 227 -27.10 12.26 6.66
C HIS A 227 -26.96 10.74 6.58
N VAL A 228 -25.72 10.24 6.54
CA VAL A 228 -25.43 8.81 6.49
C VAL A 228 -25.60 8.15 7.86
N LEU A 229 -25.23 8.83 8.95
CA LEU A 229 -25.50 8.38 10.31
C LEU A 229 -26.99 8.07 10.52
N ARG A 230 -27.89 8.93 10.00
CA ARG A 230 -29.35 8.75 10.16
C ARG A 230 -29.92 7.52 9.44
N VAL A 231 -29.23 6.98 8.45
CA VAL A 231 -29.71 5.80 7.69
C VAL A 231 -29.07 4.49 8.16
N CYS A 232 -28.00 4.57 8.98
CA CYS A 232 -27.37 3.41 9.60
C CYS A 232 -28.34 2.71 10.56
N ASP A 233 -28.38 1.38 10.51
CA ASP A 233 -29.14 0.52 11.42
C ASP A 233 -28.42 0.30 12.74
N ALA A 234 -27.09 0.30 12.72
CA ALA A 234 -26.25 0.11 13.88
C ALA A 234 -24.90 0.82 13.73
N PHE A 235 -24.26 1.04 14.87
CA PHE A 235 -22.88 1.53 14.95
C PHE A 235 -21.98 0.50 15.61
N VAL A 236 -20.80 0.31 15.04
CA VAL A 236 -19.81 -0.64 15.51
C VAL A 236 -18.48 0.07 15.64
N HIS A 237 -17.76 -0.16 16.74
CA HIS A 237 -16.44 0.41 16.95
C HIS A 237 -15.36 -0.67 17.13
N ILE A 238 -14.12 -0.28 16.86
CA ILE A 238 -12.94 -1.08 17.18
C ILE A 238 -12.42 -0.60 18.54
N PRO A 239 -12.35 -1.45 19.57
CA PRO A 239 -11.85 -1.05 20.89
C PRO A 239 -10.43 -0.49 20.82
N MET A 240 -10.24 0.75 21.27
CA MET A 240 -8.93 1.40 21.36
C MET A 240 -8.37 1.23 22.77
N LEU A 241 -7.25 0.52 22.91
CA LEU A 241 -6.61 0.28 24.21
C LEU A 241 -5.53 1.31 24.57
N GLY A 242 -5.12 2.12 23.59
CA GLY A 242 -4.09 3.16 23.76
C GLY A 242 -4.67 4.55 23.96
N ARG A 243 -3.81 5.57 23.92
CA ARG A 243 -4.22 6.98 24.06
C ARG A 243 -4.94 7.57 22.83
N LYS A 244 -4.86 6.89 21.68
CA LYS A 244 -5.50 7.33 20.45
C LYS A 244 -6.93 6.82 20.42
N ASN A 245 -7.87 7.67 20.01
CA ASN A 245 -9.29 7.34 19.93
C ASN A 245 -9.70 6.74 18.58
N SER A 246 -8.77 6.66 17.63
CA SER A 246 -9.01 6.10 16.29
C SER A 246 -7.71 5.58 15.67
N ILE A 247 -7.88 4.80 14.59
CA ILE A 247 -6.81 4.31 13.73
C ILE A 247 -7.04 4.80 12.29
N ASN A 248 -6.03 4.62 11.43
CA ASN A 248 -6.17 4.90 10.00
C ASN A 248 -7.37 4.14 9.40
N VAL A 249 -8.14 4.79 8.52
CA VAL A 249 -9.38 4.23 7.95
C VAL A 249 -9.16 2.95 7.14
N VAL A 250 -8.03 2.79 6.46
CA VAL A 250 -7.67 1.53 5.76
C VAL A 250 -7.40 0.42 6.77
N SER A 251 -6.73 0.75 7.88
CA SER A 251 -6.52 -0.20 8.97
C SER A 251 -7.84 -0.60 9.64
N ALA A 252 -8.76 0.35 9.86
CA ALA A 252 -10.09 0.07 10.36
C ALA A 252 -10.88 -0.84 9.40
N ALA A 253 -10.84 -0.54 8.10
CA ALA A 253 -11.42 -1.40 7.06
C ALA A 253 -10.85 -2.82 7.13
N SER A 254 -9.52 -2.95 7.27
CA SER A 254 -8.84 -4.24 7.34
C SER A 254 -9.30 -5.06 8.54
N VAL A 255 -9.37 -4.46 9.73
CA VAL A 255 -9.85 -5.13 10.94
C VAL A 255 -11.28 -5.64 10.75
N ILE A 256 -12.19 -4.79 10.26
CA ILE A 256 -13.60 -5.15 10.09
C ILE A 256 -13.77 -6.24 9.01
N VAL A 257 -13.15 -6.06 7.85
CA VAL A 257 -13.26 -6.98 6.70
C VAL A 257 -12.79 -8.38 7.09
N PHE A 258 -11.59 -8.50 7.69
CA PHE A 258 -11.06 -9.81 8.06
C PHE A 258 -11.74 -10.39 9.31
N HIS A 259 -12.27 -9.55 10.20
CA HIS A 259 -13.10 -10.02 11.31
C HIS A 259 -14.40 -10.66 10.81
N ILE A 260 -15.09 -10.03 9.86
CA ILE A 260 -16.29 -10.60 9.21
C ILE A 260 -15.96 -11.94 8.56
N GLY A 261 -14.85 -12.01 7.82
CA GLY A 261 -14.40 -13.26 7.22
C GLY A 261 -14.15 -14.36 8.25
N ALA A 262 -13.50 -14.02 9.37
CA ALA A 262 -13.28 -14.97 10.46
C ALA A 262 -14.58 -15.36 11.18
N PHE A 263 -15.52 -14.43 11.35
CA PHE A 263 -16.81 -14.68 12.00
C PHE A 263 -17.62 -15.74 11.25
N PHE A 264 -17.69 -15.64 9.92
CA PHE A 264 -18.45 -16.58 9.09
C PHE A 264 -17.70 -17.89 8.76
N ASN A 265 -16.37 -17.92 8.86
CA ASN A 265 -15.56 -19.11 8.62
C ASN A 265 -15.27 -19.95 9.88
N ARG A 266 -15.83 -19.61 11.05
CA ARG A 266 -15.68 -20.45 12.25
C ARG A 266 -16.45 -21.76 12.05
N PRO A 267 -15.82 -22.93 12.18
CA PRO A 267 -16.57 -24.17 12.33
C PRO A 267 -17.41 -24.06 13.60
N GLY A 268 -18.73 -24.24 13.45
CA GLY A 268 -19.67 -24.29 14.58
C GLY A 268 -19.46 -25.50 15.47
#